data_AF-A0A354I2D4-F1
#
_entry.id   AF-A0A354I2D4-F1
#
_cell.length_a   1.000
_cell.length_b   1.000
_cell.length_c   1.000
_cell.angle_alpha   90.00
_cell.angle_beta   90.00
_cell.angle_gamma   90.00
#
_symmetry.space_group_name_H-M   'P 1'
#
loop_
_entity.id
_entity.type
_entity.pdbx_description
1 polymer ?
#
loop_
_entity_poly.entity_id
_entity_poly.type
_entity_poly.pdbx_seq_one_letter_code
_entity_poly.pdbx_strand_id
1 'polypeptide(L)'
;MARNRVINASVFGYARFDFEKYISLIERPVTIISDDCWGGEIYHSLLLPFSSPTINIAWDKSEYAKFISDLPYYLREPLKCEREGRFNTGEHPIGSLGENERKVKMDLIHNLSFDEAKEQWDRRKERINFDNIFVKFAFDETNDWQECMRVFDALEYKKICFFPSPQSKSGYINAGFYKRWVRWNVLKERVVSYRIEDYLRDTRCTRSAIDVLSLLNGEKNYFRDSD
;
A
#
# COMPACT_ATOMS: atom_id res chain seq x y z
N MET A 1 17.15 -15.15 -25.55
CA MET A 1 18.37 -14.61 -24.90
C MET A 1 18.17 -14.70 -23.39
N ALA A 2 19.01 -15.44 -22.68
CA ALA A 2 18.96 -15.48 -21.22
C ALA A 2 19.35 -14.09 -20.70
N ARG A 3 18.38 -13.34 -20.16
CA ARG A 3 18.69 -12.12 -19.42
C ARG A 3 19.36 -12.58 -18.13
N ASN A 4 20.65 -12.28 -17.96
CA ASN A 4 21.28 -12.34 -16.65
C ASN A 4 20.52 -11.39 -15.73
N ARG A 5 19.63 -11.94 -14.90
CA ARG A 5 18.92 -11.20 -13.86
C ARG A 5 19.75 -11.30 -12.59
N VAL A 6 20.31 -10.18 -12.15
CA VAL A 6 21.01 -10.09 -10.87
C VAL A 6 19.94 -10.05 -9.77
N ILE A 7 19.99 -11.00 -8.86
CA ILE A 7 19.14 -11.04 -7.67
C ILE A 7 20.01 -10.76 -6.45
N ASN A 8 19.58 -9.80 -5.64
CA ASN A 8 20.29 -9.48 -4.40
C ASN A 8 20.00 -10.56 -3.35
N ALA A 9 21.02 -11.23 -2.83
CA ALA A 9 20.84 -12.34 -1.91
C ALA A 9 20.15 -11.97 -0.58
N SER A 10 20.07 -10.69 -0.21
CA SER A 10 19.35 -10.27 1.00
C SER A 10 17.85 -10.57 0.97
N VAL A 11 17.25 -10.74 -0.22
CA VAL A 11 15.83 -11.12 -0.35
C VAL A 11 15.55 -12.53 0.14
N PHE A 12 16.54 -13.43 0.15
CA PHE A 12 16.39 -14.78 0.71
C PHE A 12 16.20 -14.77 2.23
N GLY A 13 16.42 -13.64 2.91
CA GLY A 13 16.20 -13.47 4.35
C GLY A 13 14.74 -13.23 4.76
N TYR A 14 13.77 -13.42 3.86
CA TYR A 14 12.33 -13.38 4.18
C TYR A 14 11.86 -14.71 4.77
N ALA A 15 11.00 -14.67 5.79
CA ALA A 15 10.31 -15.88 6.22
C ALA A 15 9.44 -16.40 5.06
N ARG A 16 9.48 -17.71 4.81
CA ARG A 16 8.79 -18.37 3.67
C ARG A 16 9.18 -17.78 2.31
N PHE A 17 10.43 -17.34 2.15
CA PHE A 17 10.91 -16.95 0.83
C PHE A 17 10.71 -18.11 -0.16
N ASP A 18 10.05 -17.81 -1.26
CA ASP A 18 9.78 -18.72 -2.36
C ASP A 18 10.34 -18.10 -3.64
N PHE A 19 11.27 -18.82 -4.26
CA PHE A 19 11.99 -18.31 -5.41
C PHE A 19 11.07 -18.11 -6.61
N GLU A 20 10.18 -19.06 -6.90
CA GLU A 20 9.27 -18.98 -8.05
C GLU A 20 8.29 -17.83 -7.88
N LYS A 21 7.73 -17.64 -6.68
CA LYS A 21 6.85 -16.51 -6.36
C LYS A 21 7.58 -15.17 -6.50
N TYR A 22 8.84 -15.10 -6.07
CA TYR A 22 9.65 -13.88 -6.22
C TYR A 22 9.95 -13.57 -7.69
N ILE A 23 10.35 -14.58 -8.47
CA ILE A 23 10.59 -14.43 -9.91
C ILE A 23 9.31 -14.00 -10.63
N SER A 24 8.15 -14.58 -10.30
CA SER A 24 6.84 -14.17 -10.82
C SER A 24 6.61 -12.66 -10.66
N LEU A 25 6.95 -12.08 -9.51
CA LEU A 25 6.83 -10.64 -9.27
C LEU A 25 7.83 -9.78 -10.05
N ILE A 26 8.98 -10.34 -10.46
CA ILE A 26 9.94 -9.66 -11.36
C ILE A 26 9.45 -9.70 -12.81
N GLU A 27 8.91 -10.85 -13.24
CA GLU A 27 8.45 -11.06 -14.62
C GLU A 27 7.13 -10.36 -14.92
N ARG A 28 6.25 -10.32 -13.92
CA ARG A 28 4.97 -9.63 -13.95
C ARG A 28 4.97 -8.63 -12.80
N PRO A 29 5.60 -7.45 -12.96
CA PRO A 29 5.69 -6.44 -11.92
C PRO A 29 4.33 -6.20 -11.28
N VAL A 30 4.23 -6.38 -9.97
CA VAL A 30 2.99 -6.09 -9.23
C VAL A 30 2.86 -4.58 -9.08
N THR A 31 1.72 -3.99 -9.43
CA THR A 31 1.42 -2.58 -9.16
C THR A 31 0.64 -2.49 -7.86
N ILE A 32 1.32 -2.08 -6.78
CA ILE A 32 0.71 -1.95 -5.45
C ILE A 32 0.07 -0.57 -5.34
N ILE A 33 -1.25 -0.56 -5.24
CA ILE A 33 -2.06 0.62 -4.93
C ILE A 33 -2.36 0.61 -3.44
N SER A 34 -1.86 1.59 -2.69
CA SER A 34 -2.05 1.70 -1.24
C SER A 34 -2.54 3.09 -0.83
N ASP A 35 -3.32 3.13 0.25
CA ASP A 35 -3.83 4.36 0.89
C ASP A 35 -2.75 5.13 1.65
N ASP A 36 -1.57 4.53 1.85
CA ASP A 36 -0.41 5.10 2.53
C ASP A 36 0.92 4.60 1.91
N CYS A 37 2.03 4.83 2.60
CA CYS A 37 3.38 4.42 2.18
C CYS A 37 3.64 2.90 2.19
N TRP A 38 2.68 2.04 2.57
CA TRP A 38 2.91 0.60 2.69
C TRP A 38 3.44 -0.03 1.40
N GLY A 39 2.91 0.36 0.23
CA GLY A 39 3.40 -0.16 -1.06
C GLY A 39 4.88 0.12 -1.28
N GLY A 40 5.34 1.33 -0.96
CA GLY A 40 6.75 1.72 -1.04
C GLY A 40 7.65 0.88 -0.12
N GLU A 41 7.21 0.65 1.12
CA GLU A 41 7.91 -0.21 2.07
C GLU A 41 8.03 -1.64 1.56
N ILE A 42 6.99 -2.19 0.93
CA ILE A 42 7.01 -3.54 0.35
C ILE A 42 7.97 -3.64 -0.85
N TYR A 43 7.95 -2.66 -1.75
CA TYR A 43 8.91 -2.62 -2.86
C TYR A 43 10.36 -2.57 -2.36
N HIS A 44 10.67 -1.70 -1.38
CA HIS A 44 11.99 -1.62 -0.77
C HIS A 44 12.38 -2.93 -0.07
N SER A 45 11.44 -3.47 0.71
CA SER A 45 11.55 -4.73 1.43
C SER A 45 11.96 -5.89 0.51
N LEU A 46 11.33 -6.00 -0.66
CA LEU A 46 11.58 -7.06 -1.65
C LEU A 46 12.65 -6.68 -2.69
N LEU A 47 13.25 -5.50 -2.58
CA LEU A 47 14.17 -4.92 -3.56
C LEU A 47 13.60 -4.93 -4.99
N LEU A 48 12.29 -4.70 -5.10
CA LEU A 48 11.58 -4.58 -6.37
C LEU A 48 11.54 -3.10 -6.81
N PRO A 49 11.61 -2.82 -8.13
CA PRO A 49 11.43 -1.47 -8.62
C PRO A 49 9.99 -1.00 -8.40
N PHE A 50 9.81 0.28 -8.12
CA PHE A 50 8.46 0.87 -8.06
C PHE A 50 7.78 0.79 -9.43
N SER A 51 6.66 0.07 -9.47
CA SER A 51 5.72 -0.06 -10.60
C SER A 51 4.35 0.53 -10.26
N SER A 52 4.29 1.42 -9.27
CA SER A 52 3.08 2.12 -8.85
C SER A 52 3.38 3.61 -8.64
N PRO A 53 2.46 4.52 -9.00
CA PRO A 53 2.58 5.94 -8.68
C PRO A 53 2.18 6.25 -7.22
N THR A 54 1.49 5.35 -6.52
CA THR A 54 1.03 5.57 -5.13
C THR A 54 2.13 5.31 -4.10
N ILE A 55 3.27 5.96 -4.28
CA ILE A 55 4.44 5.87 -3.41
C ILE A 55 4.63 7.22 -2.73
N ASN A 56 4.89 7.20 -1.43
CA ASN A 56 5.08 8.39 -0.62
C ASN A 56 3.85 9.32 -0.55
N ILE A 57 2.67 8.73 -0.62
CA ILE A 57 1.40 9.46 -0.54
C ILE A 57 0.58 8.96 0.64
N ALA A 58 -0.35 9.78 1.09
CA ALA A 58 -1.41 9.41 2.01
C ALA A 58 -2.76 9.85 1.45
N TRP A 59 -3.81 9.15 1.86
CA TRP A 59 -5.17 9.45 1.45
C TRP A 59 -6.10 9.58 2.65
N ASP A 60 -7.07 10.48 2.53
CA ASP A 60 -8.33 10.33 3.24
C ASP A 60 -9.03 9.04 2.76
N LYS A 61 -9.72 8.34 3.68
CA LYS A 61 -10.31 7.04 3.39
C LYS A 61 -11.44 7.13 2.35
N SER A 62 -12.24 8.20 2.38
CA SER A 62 -13.33 8.40 1.42
C SER A 62 -12.79 8.76 0.02
N GLU A 63 -11.75 9.60 -0.03
CA GLU A 63 -11.03 9.95 -1.26
C GLU A 63 -10.38 8.72 -1.89
N TYR A 64 -9.73 7.88 -1.08
CA TYR A 64 -9.12 6.63 -1.56
C TYR A 64 -10.16 5.62 -2.04
N ALA A 65 -11.28 5.45 -1.31
CA ALA A 65 -12.37 4.59 -1.74
C ALA A 65 -12.90 5.02 -3.11
N LYS A 66 -13.11 6.32 -3.30
CA LYS A 66 -13.51 6.88 -4.59
C LYS A 66 -12.46 6.66 -5.67
N PHE A 67 -11.17 6.81 -5.37
CA PHE A 67 -10.06 6.53 -6.28
C PHE A 67 -10.00 5.05 -6.71
N ILE A 68 -10.09 4.10 -5.78
CA ILE A 68 -10.00 2.67 -6.12
C ILE A 68 -11.25 2.13 -6.83
N SER A 69 -12.37 2.85 -6.77
CA SER A 69 -13.62 2.46 -7.45
C SER A 69 -13.49 2.39 -8.98
N ASP A 70 -12.53 3.11 -9.57
CA ASP A 70 -12.26 3.12 -11.01
C ASP A 70 -10.78 3.42 -11.30
N LEU A 71 -9.88 2.53 -10.85
CA LEU A 71 -8.43 2.70 -11.03
C LEU A 71 -8.01 3.01 -12.48
N PRO A 72 -8.53 2.34 -13.53
CA PRO A 72 -8.14 2.63 -14.90
C PRO A 72 -8.49 4.07 -15.34
N TYR A 73 -9.58 4.65 -14.84
CA TYR A 73 -9.89 6.06 -15.09
C TYR A 73 -8.87 6.95 -14.38
N TYR A 74 -8.76 6.87 -13.05
CA TYR A 74 -7.94 7.81 -12.29
C TYR A 74 -6.44 7.73 -12.60
N LEU A 75 -5.91 6.53 -12.86
CA LEU A 75 -4.50 6.36 -13.20
C LEU A 75 -4.14 6.94 -14.58
N ARG A 76 -5.11 7.21 -15.45
CA ARG A 76 -4.89 7.88 -16.74
C ARG A 76 -4.97 9.40 -16.63
N GLU A 77 -5.74 9.91 -15.68
CA GLU A 77 -5.88 11.34 -15.44
C GLU A 77 -4.53 12.03 -15.14
N PRO A 78 -4.39 13.32 -15.50
CA PRO A 78 -3.24 14.12 -15.12
C PRO A 78 -3.32 14.50 -13.63
N LEU A 79 -2.21 14.38 -12.91
CA LEU A 79 -2.10 14.91 -11.56
C LEU A 79 -2.10 16.45 -11.61
N LYS A 80 -2.98 17.08 -10.84
CA LYS A 80 -3.13 18.55 -10.74
C LYS A 80 -2.82 19.04 -9.32
N CYS A 81 -2.36 20.28 -9.21
CA CYS A 81 -2.06 20.90 -7.93
C CYS A 81 -3.34 21.50 -7.33
N GLU A 82 -3.73 21.06 -6.13
CA GLU A 82 -4.79 21.71 -5.34
C GLU A 82 -4.20 22.67 -4.31
N ARG A 83 -3.03 22.33 -3.76
CA ARG A 83 -2.29 23.15 -2.80
C ARG A 83 -0.81 22.85 -2.90
N GLU A 84 0.01 23.90 -2.91
CA GLU A 84 1.46 23.77 -2.85
C GLU A 84 1.95 23.46 -1.43
N GLY A 85 3.09 22.77 -1.34
CA GLY A 85 3.82 22.57 -0.08
C GLY A 85 4.42 23.87 0.45
N ARG A 86 4.58 23.94 1.77
CA ARG A 86 5.22 25.06 2.47
C ARG A 86 6.16 24.53 3.54
N PHE A 87 7.45 24.59 3.24
CA PHE A 87 8.51 24.09 4.12
C PHE A 87 8.48 24.72 5.52
N ASN A 88 8.20 26.03 5.62
CA ASN A 88 8.21 26.76 6.89
C ASN A 88 7.07 26.38 7.84
N THR A 89 5.93 25.91 7.33
CA THR A 89 4.78 25.46 8.12
C THR A 89 4.70 23.94 8.23
N GLY A 90 5.58 23.22 7.52
CA GLY A 90 5.54 21.76 7.42
C GLY A 90 4.36 21.24 6.61
N GLU A 91 3.75 22.08 5.76
CA GLU A 91 2.65 21.66 4.90
C GLU A 91 3.19 20.94 3.67
N HIS A 92 2.67 19.76 3.38
CA HIS A 92 2.95 19.04 2.14
C HIS A 92 1.99 19.47 1.00
N PRO A 93 2.39 19.27 -0.26
CA PRO A 93 1.53 19.50 -1.42
C PRO A 93 0.31 18.57 -1.43
N ILE A 94 -0.81 19.06 -1.96
CA ILE A 94 -2.03 18.28 -2.21
C ILE A 94 -2.24 18.17 -3.71
N GLY A 95 -2.29 16.94 -4.20
CA GLY A 95 -2.60 16.62 -5.59
C GLY A 95 -4.05 16.20 -5.77
N SER A 96 -4.58 16.36 -6.99
CA SER A 96 -5.88 15.82 -7.38
C SER A 96 -5.87 15.11 -8.72
N LEU A 97 -6.83 14.19 -8.87
CA LEU A 97 -7.14 13.47 -10.11
C LEU A 97 -8.62 13.59 -10.43
N GLY A 98 -8.96 13.58 -11.72
CA GLY A 98 -10.32 13.77 -12.19
C GLY A 98 -10.85 15.20 -11.98
N GLU A 99 -12.11 15.40 -12.31
CA GLU A 99 -12.77 16.71 -12.25
C GLU A 99 -14.18 16.60 -11.67
N ASN A 100 -14.73 17.73 -11.21
CA ASN A 100 -16.10 17.84 -10.69
C ASN A 100 -16.41 16.78 -9.63
N GLU A 101 -17.56 16.11 -9.74
CA GLU A 101 -18.00 15.03 -8.86
C GLU A 101 -17.08 13.81 -8.86
N ARG A 102 -16.16 13.67 -9.83
CA ARG A 102 -15.15 12.60 -9.82
C ARG A 102 -13.83 13.04 -9.20
N LYS A 103 -13.63 14.31 -8.87
CA LYS A 103 -12.37 14.77 -8.31
C LYS A 103 -12.03 14.02 -7.02
N VAL A 104 -10.80 13.52 -6.94
CA VAL A 104 -10.22 12.96 -5.72
C VAL A 104 -8.96 13.69 -5.32
N LYS A 105 -8.66 13.76 -4.02
CA LYS A 105 -7.47 14.44 -3.48
C LYS A 105 -6.56 13.48 -2.72
N MET A 106 -5.25 13.71 -2.82
CA MET A 106 -4.24 12.96 -2.10
C MET A 106 -3.17 13.88 -1.50
N ASP A 107 -2.63 13.45 -0.38
CA ASP A 107 -1.54 14.11 0.34
C ASP A 107 -0.19 13.60 -0.16
N LEU A 108 0.66 14.48 -0.68
CA LEU A 108 1.97 14.16 -1.25
C LEU A 108 3.06 14.30 -0.18
N ILE A 109 2.95 13.48 0.87
CA ILE A 109 3.56 13.70 2.20
C ILE A 109 5.10 13.68 2.28
N HIS A 110 5.81 13.13 1.29
CA HIS A 110 7.29 13.17 1.28
C HIS A 110 7.89 14.13 0.26
N ASN A 111 7.07 14.97 -0.39
CA ASN A 111 7.56 15.93 -1.37
C ASN A 111 7.49 17.35 -0.81
N LEU A 112 8.50 18.16 -1.14
CA LEU A 112 8.54 19.56 -0.70
C LEU A 112 7.73 20.47 -1.63
N SER A 113 7.57 20.05 -2.88
CA SER A 113 6.82 20.79 -3.90
C SER A 113 5.95 19.86 -4.73
N PHE A 114 4.87 20.39 -5.28
CA PHE A 114 3.98 19.68 -6.18
C PHE A 114 4.72 19.21 -7.44
N ASP A 115 5.61 20.03 -8.00
CA ASP A 115 6.35 19.68 -9.21
C ASP A 115 7.22 18.42 -9.02
N GLU A 116 7.91 18.32 -7.88
CA GLU A 116 8.68 17.12 -7.52
C GLU A 116 7.78 15.88 -7.42
N ALA A 117 6.65 16.02 -6.74
CA ALA A 117 5.67 14.94 -6.59
C ALA A 117 5.10 14.51 -7.94
N LYS A 118 4.79 15.48 -8.82
CA LYS A 118 4.26 15.25 -10.15
C LYS A 118 5.26 14.54 -11.06
N GLU A 119 6.52 14.95 -11.05
CA GLU A 119 7.57 14.26 -11.80
C GLU A 119 7.70 12.80 -11.37
N GLN A 120 7.70 12.55 -10.05
CA GLN A 120 7.75 11.19 -9.52
C GLN A 120 6.50 10.38 -9.89
N TRP A 121 5.31 10.98 -9.79
CA TRP A 121 4.04 10.37 -10.16
C TRP A 121 4.02 9.96 -11.63
N ASP A 122 4.29 10.90 -12.54
CA ASP A 122 4.23 10.67 -13.98
C ASP A 122 5.24 9.60 -14.42
N ARG A 123 6.49 9.68 -13.93
CA ARG A 123 7.53 8.67 -14.22
C ARG A 123 7.16 7.27 -13.71
N ARG A 124 6.48 7.17 -12.56
CA ARG A 124 6.06 5.88 -11.98
C ARG A 124 4.79 5.34 -12.65
N LYS A 125 3.90 6.22 -13.10
CA LYS A 125 2.67 5.90 -13.83
C LYS A 125 2.95 5.15 -15.13
N GLU A 126 4.06 5.44 -15.80
CA GLU A 126 4.52 4.69 -16.99
C GLU A 126 4.84 3.21 -16.72
N ARG A 127 5.06 2.82 -15.46
CA ARG A 127 5.45 1.46 -15.06
C ARG A 127 4.29 0.64 -14.53
N ILE A 128 3.07 1.17 -14.57
CA ILE A 128 1.89 0.48 -14.10
C ILE A 128 1.68 -0.78 -14.95
N ASN A 129 1.51 -1.90 -14.27
CA ASN A 129 1.07 -3.14 -14.85
C ASN A 129 -0.40 -3.37 -14.47
N PHE A 130 -1.32 -2.99 -15.38
CA PHE A 130 -2.75 -3.14 -15.16
C PHE A 130 -3.21 -4.60 -15.00
N ASP A 131 -2.44 -5.56 -15.52
CA ASP A 131 -2.75 -7.00 -15.41
C ASP A 131 -2.35 -7.60 -14.04
N ASN A 132 -1.60 -6.85 -13.22
CA ASN A 132 -1.15 -7.30 -11.90
C ASN A 132 -1.27 -6.20 -10.85
N ILE A 133 -2.47 -5.63 -10.71
CA ILE A 133 -2.79 -4.69 -9.65
C ILE A 133 -3.03 -5.43 -8.34
N PHE A 134 -2.45 -4.89 -7.27
CA PHE A 134 -2.71 -5.29 -5.89
C PHE A 134 -3.18 -4.08 -5.09
N VAL A 135 -4.34 -4.17 -4.42
CA VAL A 135 -4.92 -3.07 -3.65
C VAL A 135 -4.77 -3.31 -2.15
N LYS A 136 -4.12 -2.39 -1.44
CA LYS A 136 -4.08 -2.37 0.02
C LYS A 136 -4.97 -1.25 0.54
N PHE A 137 -5.68 -1.54 1.63
CA PHE A 137 -6.44 -0.56 2.41
C PHE A 137 -6.24 -0.82 3.90
N ALA A 138 -6.39 0.19 4.75
CA ALA A 138 -6.39 0.03 6.19
C ALA A 138 -7.43 0.97 6.83
N PHE A 139 -8.04 0.53 7.92
CA PHE A 139 -8.95 1.33 8.73
C PHE A 139 -8.58 1.23 10.21
N ASP A 140 -8.71 2.34 10.93
CA ASP A 140 -8.72 2.37 12.39
C ASP A 140 -10.16 2.36 12.94
N GLU A 141 -10.29 2.31 14.27
CA GLU A 141 -11.58 2.29 14.96
C GLU A 141 -12.40 3.59 14.81
N THR A 142 -11.78 4.69 14.40
CA THR A 142 -12.39 6.02 14.29
C THR A 142 -12.88 6.36 12.88
N ASN A 143 -12.54 5.55 11.89
CA ASN A 143 -12.91 5.81 10.50
C ASN A 143 -14.38 5.45 10.20
N ASP A 144 -15.00 6.21 9.29
CA ASP A 144 -16.28 5.85 8.66
C ASP A 144 -16.00 4.91 7.47
N TRP A 145 -16.26 3.62 7.68
CA TRP A 145 -15.77 2.56 6.80
C TRP A 145 -16.88 1.92 5.96
N GLN A 146 -18.17 2.15 6.23
CA GLN A 146 -19.27 1.39 5.62
C GLN A 146 -19.29 1.53 4.09
N GLU A 147 -19.15 2.75 3.60
CA GLU A 147 -19.09 3.04 2.16
C GLU A 147 -17.79 2.50 1.56
N CYS A 148 -16.67 2.80 2.21
CA CYS A 148 -15.33 2.42 1.78
C CYS A 148 -15.17 0.89 1.67
N MET A 149 -15.73 0.14 2.62
CA MET A 149 -15.74 -1.32 2.60
C MET A 149 -16.58 -1.88 1.47
N ARG A 150 -17.72 -1.25 1.14
CA ARG A 150 -18.55 -1.71 0.01
C ARG A 150 -17.80 -1.60 -1.30
N VAL A 151 -17.11 -0.47 -1.50
CA VAL A 151 -16.23 -0.28 -2.66
C VAL A 151 -15.11 -1.31 -2.66
N PHE A 152 -14.40 -1.45 -1.54
CA PHE A 152 -13.28 -2.39 -1.43
C PHE A 152 -13.72 -3.83 -1.70
N ASP A 153 -14.85 -4.27 -1.16
CA ASP A 153 -15.40 -5.62 -1.36
C ASP A 153 -15.74 -5.89 -2.83
N ALA A 154 -16.21 -4.88 -3.57
CA ALA A 154 -16.58 -5.01 -4.98
C ALA A 154 -15.37 -5.10 -5.94
N LEU A 155 -14.15 -4.77 -5.50
CA LEU A 155 -12.97 -4.80 -6.36
C LEU A 155 -12.61 -6.21 -6.82
N GLU A 156 -12.38 -6.39 -8.12
CA GLU A 156 -11.92 -7.65 -8.72
C GLU A 156 -10.38 -7.74 -8.84
N TYR A 157 -9.66 -7.05 -7.94
CA TYR A 157 -8.21 -7.11 -7.84
C TYR A 157 -7.77 -8.00 -6.68
N LYS A 158 -6.51 -8.47 -6.74
CA LYS A 158 -5.85 -8.99 -5.53
C LYS A 158 -5.85 -7.87 -4.50
N LYS A 159 -6.30 -8.15 -3.29
CA LYS A 159 -6.51 -7.08 -2.32
C LYS A 159 -6.35 -7.54 -0.89
N ILE A 160 -5.97 -6.60 -0.04
CA ILE A 160 -5.86 -6.78 1.40
C ILE A 160 -6.34 -5.54 2.15
N CYS A 161 -7.11 -5.77 3.21
CA CYS A 161 -7.65 -4.74 4.07
C CYS A 161 -7.32 -5.05 5.53
N PHE A 162 -6.74 -4.08 6.21
CA PHE A 162 -6.55 -4.11 7.64
C PHE A 162 -7.76 -3.47 8.29
N PHE A 163 -8.39 -4.20 9.20
CA PHE A 163 -9.62 -3.78 9.83
C PHE A 163 -9.53 -3.96 11.35
N PRO A 164 -10.09 -3.04 12.16
CA PRO A 164 -9.93 -3.07 13.62
C PRO A 164 -10.74 -4.17 14.30
N SER A 165 -11.64 -4.84 13.58
CA SER A 165 -12.42 -5.98 14.07
C SER A 165 -12.28 -7.21 13.16
N PRO A 166 -12.47 -8.43 13.68
CA PRO A 166 -12.46 -9.64 12.86
C PRO A 166 -13.49 -9.58 11.76
N GLN A 167 -13.11 -10.02 10.56
CA GLN A 167 -13.98 -10.14 9.40
C GLN A 167 -13.99 -11.59 8.92
N SER A 168 -15.15 -12.11 8.53
CA SER A 168 -15.30 -13.48 8.04
C SER A 168 -14.93 -13.63 6.56
N LYS A 169 -14.79 -12.52 5.84
CA LYS A 169 -14.50 -12.48 4.41
C LYS A 169 -12.99 -12.58 4.14
N SER A 170 -12.62 -13.19 3.01
CA SER A 170 -11.23 -13.20 2.54
C SER A 170 -10.75 -11.79 2.18
N GLY A 171 -9.44 -11.55 2.31
CA GLY A 171 -8.84 -10.25 2.01
C GLY A 171 -8.86 -9.29 3.19
N TYR A 172 -9.34 -9.72 4.36
CA TYR A 172 -9.25 -8.98 5.61
C TYR A 172 -8.30 -9.66 6.58
N ILE A 173 -7.72 -8.85 7.46
CA ILE A 173 -6.71 -9.30 8.41
C ILE A 173 -7.27 -9.26 9.81
N ASN A 174 -6.96 -10.30 10.58
CA ASN A 174 -7.40 -10.37 11.96
C ASN A 174 -6.75 -9.27 12.81
N ALA A 175 -7.59 -8.40 13.38
CA ALA A 175 -7.21 -7.37 14.33
C ALA A 175 -6.44 -7.89 15.56
N GLY A 176 -6.57 -9.18 15.87
CA GLY A 176 -5.83 -9.87 16.92
C GLY A 176 -4.31 -9.77 16.74
N PHE A 177 -3.80 -9.80 15.50
CA PHE A 177 -2.38 -9.62 15.23
C PHE A 177 -1.90 -8.22 15.59
N TYR A 178 -2.68 -7.21 15.21
CA TYR A 178 -2.42 -5.83 15.58
C TYR A 178 -2.41 -5.66 17.11
N LYS A 179 -3.45 -6.15 17.81
CA LYS A 179 -3.55 -6.07 19.27
C LYS A 179 -2.39 -6.78 19.98
N ARG A 180 -1.97 -7.94 19.49
CA ARG A 180 -0.79 -8.68 19.99
C ARG A 180 0.49 -7.88 19.81
N TRP A 181 0.68 -7.27 18.64
CA TRP A 181 1.85 -6.43 18.36
C TRP A 181 1.88 -5.16 19.21
N VAL A 182 0.74 -4.47 19.39
CA VAL A 182 0.62 -3.32 20.29
C VAL A 182 1.04 -3.72 21.69
N ARG A 183 0.48 -4.82 22.24
CA ARG A 183 0.84 -5.30 23.57
C ARG A 183 2.34 -5.54 23.73
N TRP A 184 2.99 -6.11 22.72
CA TRP A 184 4.44 -6.38 22.77
C TRP A 184 5.29 -5.10 22.69
N ASN A 185 4.86 -4.08 21.95
CA ASN A 185 5.61 -2.81 21.85
C ASN A 185 5.32 -1.86 23.02
N VAL A 186 4.11 -1.88 23.60
CA VAL A 186 3.78 -1.16 24.85
C VAL A 186 4.71 -1.60 25.98
N LEU A 187 4.97 -2.90 26.10
CA LEU A 187 5.92 -3.45 27.07
C LEU A 187 7.37 -2.95 26.89
N LYS A 188 7.67 -2.28 25.78
CA LYS A 188 9.00 -1.73 25.46
C LYS A 188 9.04 -0.20 25.46
N GLU A 189 7.95 0.47 25.86
CA GLU A 189 7.82 1.94 25.97
C GLU A 189 8.27 2.72 24.72
N ARG A 190 8.05 2.17 23.52
CA ARG A 190 8.64 2.72 22.28
C ARG A 190 7.93 3.95 21.73
N VAL A 191 6.63 4.12 22.00
CA VAL A 191 5.79 5.19 21.44
C VAL A 191 4.56 5.42 22.32
N VAL A 192 3.99 6.63 22.25
CA VAL A 192 2.84 7.09 23.07
C VAL A 192 1.51 6.49 22.58
N SER A 193 1.38 6.25 21.29
CA SER A 193 0.20 5.61 20.69
C SER A 193 0.61 4.78 19.47
N TYR A 194 -0.23 3.82 19.11
CA TYR A 194 -0.02 2.94 17.97
C TYR A 194 -1.23 3.04 17.05
N ARG A 195 -0.98 3.09 15.74
CA ARG A 195 -2.01 2.95 14.71
C ARG A 195 -1.83 1.65 13.93
N ILE A 196 -2.89 1.19 13.29
CA ILE A 196 -2.87 -0.06 12.52
C ILE A 196 -1.87 0.00 11.35
N GLU A 197 -1.68 1.19 10.77
CA GLU A 197 -0.69 1.46 9.73
C GLU A 197 0.74 1.28 10.24
N ASP A 198 1.00 1.50 11.54
CA ASP A 198 2.33 1.34 12.12
C ASP A 198 2.73 -0.12 12.25
N TYR A 199 1.78 -1.00 12.57
CA TYR A 199 1.99 -2.46 12.54
C TYR A 199 2.42 -2.93 11.16
N LEU A 200 1.82 -2.34 10.13
CA LEU A 200 2.04 -2.72 8.76
C LEU A 200 3.36 -2.25 8.18
N ARG A 201 3.81 -1.08 8.61
CA ARG A 201 5.10 -0.52 8.20
C ARG A 201 6.25 -1.08 9.03
N ASP A 202 5.96 -1.78 10.12
CA ASP A 202 6.96 -2.53 10.86
C ASP A 202 7.49 -3.68 10.00
N THR A 203 8.71 -3.50 9.49
CA THR A 203 9.43 -4.50 8.71
C THR A 203 9.52 -5.87 9.39
N ARG A 204 9.46 -5.93 10.72
CA ARG A 204 9.46 -7.21 11.43
C ARG A 204 8.16 -7.96 11.18
N CYS A 205 7.05 -7.24 11.17
CA CYS A 205 5.73 -7.81 10.87
C CYS A 205 5.64 -8.25 9.41
N THR A 206 6.03 -7.40 8.46
CA THR A 206 6.00 -7.76 7.03
C THR A 206 6.99 -8.87 6.67
N ARG A 207 8.13 -8.98 7.36
CA ARG A 207 9.13 -10.04 7.09
C ARG A 207 8.86 -11.36 7.80
N SER A 208 8.07 -11.36 8.87
CA SER A 208 7.91 -12.54 9.73
C SER A 208 6.48 -13.03 9.91
N ALA A 209 5.49 -12.14 9.98
CA ALA A 209 4.09 -12.49 10.26
C ALA A 209 3.26 -12.70 8.99
N ILE A 210 3.62 -12.01 7.91
CA ILE A 210 2.95 -12.08 6.61
C ILE A 210 3.90 -12.70 5.60
N ASP A 211 3.45 -13.75 4.92
CA ASP A 211 4.06 -14.27 3.70
C ASP A 211 3.68 -13.35 2.53
N VAL A 212 4.44 -12.26 2.40
CA VAL A 212 4.22 -11.20 1.40
C VAL A 212 4.29 -11.76 -0.03
N LEU A 213 5.14 -12.76 -0.28
CA LEU A 213 5.26 -13.34 -1.63
C LEU A 213 3.99 -14.08 -2.02
N SER A 214 3.46 -14.92 -1.13
CA SER A 214 2.18 -15.61 -1.33
C SER A 214 1.03 -14.60 -1.47
N LEU A 215 1.01 -13.56 -0.64
CA LEU A 215 0.02 -12.49 -0.68
C LEU A 215 -0.02 -11.78 -2.04
N LEU A 216 1.12 -11.29 -2.54
CA LEU A 216 1.19 -10.53 -3.80
C LEU A 216 0.92 -11.43 -5.02
N ASN A 217 1.16 -12.74 -4.91
CA ASN A 217 0.79 -13.71 -5.93
C ASN A 217 -0.70 -14.12 -5.87
N GLY A 218 -1.47 -13.64 -4.89
CA GLY A 218 -2.92 -13.84 -4.80
C GLY A 218 -3.35 -15.14 -4.11
N GLU A 219 -2.45 -15.76 -3.36
CA GLU A 219 -2.80 -16.92 -2.53
C GLU A 219 -3.64 -16.49 -1.32
N LYS A 220 -4.32 -17.44 -0.66
CA LYS A 220 -5.21 -17.16 0.48
C LYS A 220 -4.56 -17.40 1.85
N ASN A 221 -3.51 -18.22 1.91
CA ASN A 221 -2.88 -18.66 3.16
C ASN A 221 -1.56 -17.92 3.42
N TYR A 222 -1.62 -16.60 3.50
CA TYR A 222 -0.43 -15.74 3.64
C TYR A 222 -0.15 -15.27 5.07
N PHE A 223 -0.99 -15.59 6.06
CA PHE A 223 -0.63 -15.36 7.47
C PHE A 223 0.19 -16.52 8.00
N ARG A 224 1.22 -16.19 8.79
CA ARG A 224 2.06 -17.18 9.46
C ARG A 224 1.40 -17.72 10.73
N ASP A 225 0.81 -16.83 11.50
CA ASP A 225 0.12 -17.19 12.73
C ASP A 225 -1.27 -17.71 12.34
N SER A 226 -1.55 -18.97 12.70
CA SER A 226 -2.94 -19.43 12.79
C SER A 226 -3.57 -18.78 14.01
N ASP A 227 -4.84 -18.37 13.88
CA ASP A 227 -5.68 -18.11 15.04
C ASP A 227 -5.77 -19.37 15.93
#